data_AF-A0A3S9P6M4-F1
#
_entry.id   AF-A0A3S9P6M4-F1
#
_cell.length_a   1.000
_cell.length_b   1.000
_cell.length_c   1.000
_cell.angle_alpha   90.00
_cell.angle_beta   90.00
_cell.angle_gamma   90.00
#
_symmetry.space_group_name_H-M   'P 1'
#
loop_
_entity.id
_entity.type
_entity.pdbx_description
1 polymer ?
#
loop_
_entity_poly.entity_id
_entity_poly.type
_entity_poly.pdbx_seq_one_letter_code
_entity_poly.pdbx_strand_id
1 'polypeptide(L)'
;MQSSSFISFKGQSFPKEIILHAVYLSLSYRDIEELLSIRNISVDHSSVQCWVENYSSLLSDQMRKRKQCVGGSWYWDETYIKVQDVWMYLHRAVDKEGNIIDFYLSKNRDKKAALSFLRKAIGGNGAPLKISIDKSGSNISALDHLNEEYTSKGKPPIEKRCSKYLNNRIEQDHRFIKKRVKPMLGFKSFESAKHTISGIETVRMIQKDQLSERNGTSNFEAFKNLAA
;
A
#
# COMPACT_ATOMS: atom_id res chain seq x y z
N MET A 1 4.69 27.11 0.63
CA MET A 1 5.34 26.46 1.78
C MET A 1 4.37 25.42 2.35
N GLN A 2 4.46 24.16 1.93
CA GLN A 2 3.69 23.09 2.58
C GLN A 2 4.47 22.67 3.81
N SER A 3 3.85 22.77 4.98
CA SER A 3 4.38 22.27 6.24
C SER A 3 4.64 20.76 6.11
N SER A 4 5.90 20.35 6.22
CA SER A 4 6.22 18.96 6.56
C SER A 4 5.68 18.74 7.97
N SER A 5 4.50 18.12 8.07
CA SER A 5 3.97 17.67 9.35
C SER A 5 4.93 16.62 9.91
N PHE A 6 5.81 17.01 10.83
CA PHE A 6 6.72 16.12 11.54
C PHE A 6 5.91 15.05 12.28
N ILE A 7 6.27 13.77 12.10
CA ILE A 7 5.62 12.68 12.82
C ILE A 7 6.10 12.72 14.26
N SER A 8 5.18 13.01 15.20
CA SER A 8 5.51 13.11 16.61
C SER A 8 5.55 11.73 17.27
N PHE A 9 6.64 11.44 17.98
CA PHE A 9 6.80 10.26 18.85
C PHE A 9 6.74 10.64 20.34
N LYS A 10 6.30 11.86 20.67
CA LYS A 10 6.22 12.33 22.05
C LYS A 10 5.24 11.46 22.85
N GLY A 11 5.66 11.03 24.04
CA GLY A 11 4.85 10.20 24.93
C GLY A 11 4.98 8.69 24.72
N GLN A 12 5.78 8.24 23.75
CA GLN A 12 6.10 6.83 23.60
C GLN A 12 7.13 6.37 24.66
N SER A 13 6.92 5.19 25.21
CA SER A 13 7.82 4.58 26.20
C SER A 13 9.14 4.06 25.59
N PHE A 14 9.24 4.00 24.26
CA PHE A 14 10.39 3.46 23.54
C PHE A 14 11.00 4.50 22.58
N PRO A 15 12.34 4.46 22.39
CA PRO A 15 13.02 5.27 21.37
C PRO A 15 12.39 5.11 19.98
N LYS A 16 12.35 6.22 19.22
CA LYS A 16 11.76 6.24 17.87
C LYS A 16 12.41 5.20 16.94
N GLU A 17 13.69 4.93 17.11
CA GLU A 17 14.45 3.98 16.29
C GLU A 17 13.93 2.54 16.46
N ILE A 18 13.58 2.15 17.69
CA ILE A 18 13.01 0.83 17.99
C ILE A 18 11.61 0.72 17.39
N ILE A 19 10.79 1.76 17.56
CA ILE A 19 9.44 1.84 17.01
C ILE A 19 9.47 1.73 15.48
N LEU A 20 10.30 2.53 14.83
CA LEU A 20 10.46 2.51 13.38
C LEU A 20 11.00 1.17 12.88
N HIS A 21 11.90 0.53 13.63
CA HIS A 21 12.39 -0.80 13.30
C HIS A 21 11.26 -1.84 13.34
N ALA A 22 10.45 -1.84 14.40
CA ALA A 22 9.30 -2.72 14.53
C ALA A 22 8.31 -2.55 13.37
N VAL A 23 7.95 -1.30 13.02
CA VAL A 23 7.03 -1.01 11.91
C VAL A 23 7.65 -1.42 10.56
N TYR A 24 8.95 -1.25 10.37
CA TYR A 24 9.64 -1.61 9.12
C TYR A 24 9.65 -3.12 8.84
N LEU A 25 9.82 -3.97 9.86
CA LEU A 25 10.02 -5.41 9.67
C LEU A 25 8.84 -6.10 8.95
N SER A 26 7.62 -5.56 9.09
CA SER A 26 6.44 -6.05 8.36
C SER A 26 6.23 -7.57 8.57
N LEU A 27 6.35 -8.02 9.82
CA LEU A 27 6.16 -9.41 10.30
C LEU A 27 4.92 -9.47 11.21
N SER A 28 4.59 -10.65 11.75
CA SER A 28 3.55 -10.71 12.78
C SER A 28 4.01 -9.97 14.04
N TYR A 29 3.06 -9.42 14.80
CA TYR A 29 3.41 -8.64 16.00
C TYR A 29 4.13 -9.48 17.06
N ARG A 30 3.83 -10.78 17.12
CA ARG A 30 4.50 -11.75 18.00
C ARG A 30 5.94 -12.04 17.55
N ASP A 31 6.15 -12.17 16.24
CA ASP A 31 7.52 -12.34 15.71
C ASP A 31 8.38 -11.11 16.03
N ILE A 32 7.80 -9.91 15.95
CA ILE A 32 8.52 -8.67 16.28
C ILE A 32 8.84 -8.60 17.78
N GLU A 33 7.89 -8.95 18.64
CA GLU A 33 8.12 -9.09 20.09
C GLU A 33 9.28 -10.07 20.38
N GLU A 34 9.28 -11.25 19.75
CA GLU A 34 10.35 -12.24 19.90
C GLU A 34 11.70 -11.71 19.38
N LEU A 35 11.72 -11.06 18.22
CA LEU A 35 12.94 -10.48 17.68
C LEU A 35 13.52 -9.35 18.55
N LEU A 36 12.65 -8.56 19.19
CA LEU A 36 13.07 -7.51 20.12
C LEU A 36 13.57 -8.12 21.45
N SER A 37 12.96 -9.22 21.92
CA SER A 37 13.37 -9.90 23.14
C SER A 37 14.77 -10.53 23.02
N ILE A 38 15.16 -11.03 21.83
CA ILE A 38 16.52 -11.49 21.53
C ILE A 38 17.57 -10.38 21.76
N ARG A 39 17.17 -9.11 21.64
CA ARG A 39 18.02 -7.93 21.90
C ARG A 39 17.84 -7.35 23.31
N ASN A 40 17.22 -8.10 24.23
CA ASN A 40 16.87 -7.67 25.58
C ASN A 40 15.91 -6.47 25.64
N ILE A 41 15.09 -6.28 24.60
CA ILE A 41 14.04 -5.25 24.57
C ILE A 41 12.70 -5.94 24.88
N SER A 42 12.20 -5.74 26.11
CA SER A 42 10.92 -6.30 26.56
C SER A 42 9.75 -5.43 26.09
N VAL A 43 9.04 -5.89 25.06
CA VAL A 43 7.87 -5.21 24.47
C VAL A 43 6.78 -6.24 24.23
N ASP A 44 5.55 -5.97 24.66
CA ASP A 44 4.41 -6.83 24.33
C ASP A 44 3.92 -6.58 22.88
N HIS A 45 3.51 -7.62 22.16
CA HIS A 45 2.94 -7.52 20.81
C HIS A 45 1.81 -6.50 20.66
N SER A 46 1.00 -6.22 21.70
CA SER A 46 -0.02 -5.16 21.65
C SER A 46 0.58 -3.76 21.55
N SER A 47 1.77 -3.53 22.12
CA SER A 47 2.51 -2.28 21.96
C SER A 47 3.02 -2.13 20.53
N VAL A 48 3.51 -3.22 19.91
CA VAL A 48 3.88 -3.24 18.49
C VAL A 48 2.67 -2.94 17.60
N GLN A 49 1.51 -3.54 17.90
CA GLN A 49 0.26 -3.25 17.20
C GLN A 49 -0.09 -1.75 17.29
N CYS A 50 -0.02 -1.16 18.48
CA CYS A 50 -0.28 0.25 18.71
C CYS A 50 0.66 1.14 17.87
N TRP A 51 1.95 0.80 17.77
CA TRP A 51 2.87 1.51 16.91
C TRP A 51 2.50 1.39 15.43
N VAL A 52 2.15 0.20 14.96
CA VAL A 52 1.74 -0.01 13.56
C VAL A 52 0.48 0.78 13.23
N GLU A 53 -0.51 0.78 14.10
CA GLU A 53 -1.76 1.54 13.93
C GLU A 53 -1.51 3.05 13.91
N ASN A 54 -0.69 3.56 14.83
CA ASN A 54 -0.40 4.98 14.93
C ASN A 54 0.49 5.52 13.80
N TYR A 55 1.49 4.75 13.36
CA TYR A 55 2.55 5.27 12.50
C TYR A 55 2.47 4.81 11.04
N SER A 56 1.91 3.65 10.73
CA SER A 56 1.96 3.10 9.35
C SER A 56 1.24 3.96 8.33
N SER A 57 0.11 4.56 8.69
CA SER A 57 -0.62 5.45 7.78
C SER A 57 0.10 6.78 7.59
N LEU A 58 0.64 7.35 8.67
CA LEU A 58 1.42 8.60 8.62
C LEU A 58 2.66 8.46 7.75
N LEU A 59 3.40 7.36 7.91
CA LEU A 59 4.57 7.04 7.10
C LEU A 59 4.19 6.81 5.63
N SER A 60 3.04 6.17 5.38
CA SER A 60 2.53 5.97 4.03
C SER A 60 2.11 7.28 3.35
N ASP A 61 1.57 8.24 4.11
CA ASP A 61 1.28 9.59 3.60
C ASP A 61 2.55 10.34 3.23
N GLN A 62 3.61 10.25 4.05
CA GLN A 62 4.91 10.84 3.74
C GLN A 62 5.55 10.17 2.52
N MET A 63 5.46 8.84 2.42
CA MET A 63 5.91 8.10 1.24
C MET A 63 5.20 8.59 -0.01
N ARG A 64 3.86 8.73 0.02
CA ARG A 64 3.07 9.23 -1.12
C ARG A 64 3.51 10.62 -1.59
N LYS A 65 3.82 11.53 -0.66
CA LYS A 65 4.29 12.90 -0.99
C LYS A 65 5.67 12.91 -1.65
N ARG A 66 6.55 11.99 -1.25
CA ARG A 66 7.95 11.89 -1.72
C ARG A 66 8.15 10.79 -2.77
N LYS A 67 7.04 10.28 -3.32
CA LYS A 67 7.05 9.17 -4.26
C LYS A 67 7.46 9.65 -5.64
N GLN A 68 8.29 8.86 -6.33
CA GLN A 68 8.60 9.10 -7.74
C GLN A 68 7.37 8.92 -8.64
N CYS A 69 7.38 9.60 -9.79
CA CYS A 69 6.37 9.41 -10.83
C CYS A 69 6.36 7.95 -11.31
N VAL A 70 5.17 7.42 -11.58
CA VAL A 70 4.97 6.06 -12.11
C VAL A 70 4.65 6.11 -13.60
N GLY A 71 4.93 5.01 -14.32
CA GLY A 71 4.66 4.94 -15.75
C GLY A 71 3.16 5.00 -16.10
N GLY A 72 2.83 5.50 -17.29
CA GLY A 72 1.45 5.66 -17.75
C GLY A 72 0.71 4.37 -18.17
N SER A 73 1.32 3.20 -17.99
CA SER A 73 0.71 1.90 -18.29
C SER A 73 0.50 1.09 -17.01
N TRP A 74 -0.75 1.03 -16.56
CA TRP A 74 -1.11 0.43 -15.28
C TRP A 74 -1.65 -0.99 -15.45
N TYR A 75 -1.40 -1.83 -14.46
CA TYR A 75 -1.94 -3.17 -14.30
C TYR A 75 -2.65 -3.20 -12.96
N TRP A 76 -3.97 -3.34 -12.99
CA TRP A 76 -4.82 -3.27 -11.81
C TRP A 76 -5.61 -4.57 -11.66
N ASP A 77 -5.55 -5.13 -10.45
CA ASP A 77 -6.34 -6.30 -10.08
C ASP A 77 -6.63 -6.30 -8.57
N GLU A 78 -7.53 -7.18 -8.15
CA GLU A 78 -7.85 -7.43 -6.75
C GLU A 78 -7.23 -8.72 -6.25
N THR A 79 -6.79 -8.72 -4.99
CA THR A 79 -6.46 -9.96 -4.27
C THR A 79 -7.25 -10.09 -2.98
N TYR A 80 -7.51 -11.33 -2.58
CA TYR A 80 -8.20 -11.66 -1.35
C TYR A 80 -7.27 -11.52 -0.14
N ILE A 81 -7.78 -10.87 0.92
CA ILE A 81 -7.15 -10.78 2.25
C ILE A 81 -8.19 -11.20 3.28
N LYS A 82 -7.81 -12.06 4.23
CA LYS A 82 -8.71 -12.56 5.27
C LYS A 82 -8.72 -11.61 6.47
N VAL A 83 -9.90 -11.13 6.85
CA VAL A 83 -10.12 -10.20 7.98
C VAL A 83 -11.38 -10.64 8.72
N GLN A 84 -11.28 -10.88 10.04
CA GLN A 84 -12.37 -11.41 10.88
C GLN A 84 -13.01 -12.65 10.30
N ASP A 85 -12.17 -13.56 9.79
CA ASP A 85 -12.57 -14.77 9.09
C ASP A 85 -13.37 -14.59 7.78
N VAL A 86 -13.56 -13.35 7.34
CA VAL A 86 -14.21 -13.00 6.07
C VAL A 86 -13.16 -12.60 5.03
N TRP A 87 -13.34 -13.05 3.80
CA TRP A 87 -12.50 -12.61 2.68
C TRP A 87 -12.90 -11.21 2.22
N MET A 88 -11.92 -10.31 2.21
CA MET A 88 -12.01 -8.93 1.75
C MET A 88 -11.08 -8.71 0.55
N TYR A 89 -11.23 -7.57 -0.12
CA TYR A 89 -10.59 -7.30 -1.40
C TYR A 89 -9.56 -6.19 -1.26
N LEU A 90 -8.30 -6.51 -1.56
CA LEU A 90 -7.22 -5.54 -1.68
C LEU A 90 -7.02 -5.23 -3.16
N HIS A 91 -7.53 -4.07 -3.59
CA HIS A 91 -7.25 -3.53 -4.92
C HIS A 91 -5.80 -3.04 -4.94
N ARG A 92 -5.02 -3.44 -5.94
CA ARG A 92 -3.63 -2.99 -6.13
C ARG A 92 -3.39 -2.68 -7.60
N ALA A 93 -2.60 -1.64 -7.85
CA ALA A 93 -2.10 -1.36 -9.18
C ALA A 93 -0.58 -1.21 -9.19
N VAL A 94 0.04 -1.75 -10.24
CA VAL A 94 1.46 -1.57 -10.55
C VAL A 94 1.63 -1.08 -11.98
N ASP A 95 2.71 -0.38 -12.28
CA ASP A 95 3.02 0.00 -13.66
C ASP A 95 3.76 -1.13 -14.42
N LYS A 96 4.18 -0.84 -15.66
CA LYS A 96 4.92 -1.79 -16.51
C LYS A 96 6.25 -2.25 -15.91
N GLU A 97 6.91 -1.41 -15.12
CA GLU A 97 8.18 -1.69 -14.45
C GLU A 97 7.96 -2.42 -13.11
N GLY A 98 6.69 -2.54 -12.69
CA GLY A 98 6.30 -3.16 -11.44
C GLY A 98 6.31 -2.18 -10.26
N ASN A 99 6.47 -0.89 -10.52
CA ASN A 99 6.38 0.15 -9.49
C ASN A 99 4.95 0.20 -8.97
N ILE A 100 4.77 0.20 -7.64
CA ILE A 100 3.44 0.26 -7.03
C ILE A 100 2.83 1.63 -7.33
N ILE A 101 1.64 1.67 -7.89
CA ILE A 101 0.88 2.89 -8.13
C ILE A 101 0.12 3.25 -6.86
N ASP A 102 -0.76 2.35 -6.43
CA ASP A 102 -1.52 2.50 -5.20
C ASP A 102 -2.18 1.18 -4.77
N PHE A 103 -2.74 1.18 -3.56
CA PHE A 103 -3.52 0.09 -2.97
C PHE A 103 -4.75 0.60 -2.22
N TYR A 104 -5.78 -0.23 -2.10
CA TYR A 104 -7.01 0.07 -1.37
C TYR A 104 -7.68 -1.20 -0.87
N LEU A 105 -7.89 -1.32 0.44
CA LEU A 105 -8.61 -2.42 1.06
C LEU A 105 -10.10 -2.09 1.13
N SER A 106 -10.96 -3.00 0.65
CA SER A 106 -12.40 -2.87 0.63
C SER A 106 -13.08 -4.14 1.15
N LYS A 107 -14.26 -3.98 1.76
CA LYS A 107 -15.08 -5.11 2.20
C LYS A 107 -15.78 -5.81 1.03
N ASN A 108 -16.08 -5.07 -0.04
CA ASN A 108 -16.90 -5.52 -1.17
C ASN A 108 -16.13 -5.41 -2.48
N ARG A 109 -16.39 -6.34 -3.40
CA ARG A 109 -15.92 -6.28 -4.79
C ARG A 109 -16.99 -5.68 -5.70
N ASP A 110 -17.34 -4.43 -5.42
CA ASP A 110 -18.36 -3.70 -6.17
C ASP A 110 -17.76 -2.57 -7.01
N LYS A 111 -18.58 -2.00 -7.90
CA LYS A 111 -18.21 -0.85 -8.74
C LYS A 111 -17.76 0.36 -7.90
N LYS A 112 -18.35 0.55 -6.72
CA LYS A 112 -18.05 1.71 -5.86
C LYS A 112 -16.64 1.60 -5.29
N ALA A 113 -16.25 0.45 -4.77
CA ALA A 113 -14.91 0.18 -4.28
C ALA A 113 -13.86 0.34 -5.40
N ALA A 114 -14.14 -0.22 -6.57
CA ALA A 114 -13.30 -0.08 -7.77
C ALA A 114 -13.11 1.40 -8.18
N LEU A 115 -14.19 2.19 -8.23
CA LEU A 115 -14.12 3.63 -8.51
C LEU A 115 -13.36 4.42 -7.44
N SER A 116 -13.58 4.09 -6.16
CA SER A 116 -12.85 4.71 -5.05
C SER A 116 -11.34 4.45 -5.17
N PHE A 117 -10.95 3.23 -5.52
CA PHE A 117 -9.55 2.89 -5.78
C PHE A 117 -8.98 3.69 -6.97
N LEU A 118 -9.66 3.69 -8.12
CA LEU A 118 -9.18 4.40 -9.31
C LEU A 118 -9.03 5.90 -9.07
N ARG A 119 -10.02 6.55 -8.44
CA ARG A 119 -9.95 7.98 -8.11
C ARG A 119 -8.81 8.29 -7.15
N LYS A 120 -8.59 7.43 -6.14
CA LYS A 120 -7.47 7.56 -5.21
C LYS A 120 -6.13 7.44 -5.93
N ALA A 121 -5.95 6.40 -6.75
CA ALA A 121 -4.73 6.14 -7.49
C ALA A 121 -4.39 7.28 -8.48
N ILE A 122 -5.38 7.75 -9.23
CA ILE A 122 -5.23 8.86 -10.20
C ILE A 122 -4.97 10.18 -9.49
N GLY A 123 -5.65 10.45 -8.37
CA GLY A 123 -5.45 11.67 -7.58
C GLY A 123 -4.02 11.79 -7.05
N GLY A 124 -3.37 10.67 -6.72
CA GLY A 124 -2.00 10.65 -6.22
C GLY A 124 -0.90 10.52 -7.29
N ASN A 125 -1.20 9.98 -8.47
CA ASN A 125 -0.19 9.62 -9.47
C ASN A 125 -0.42 10.22 -10.87
N GLY A 126 -1.50 10.96 -11.06
CA GLY A 126 -1.94 11.41 -12.38
C GLY A 126 -2.71 10.33 -13.16
N ALA A 127 -3.32 10.75 -14.27
CA ALA A 127 -4.11 9.85 -15.11
C ALA A 127 -3.19 8.97 -15.98
N PRO A 128 -3.40 7.64 -16.02
CA PRO A 128 -2.67 6.77 -16.93
C PRO A 128 -3.14 6.92 -18.37
N LEU A 129 -2.29 6.49 -19.30
CA LEU A 129 -2.66 6.33 -20.70
C LEU A 129 -3.50 5.06 -20.92
N LYS A 130 -3.15 3.98 -20.20
CA LYS A 130 -3.81 2.69 -20.32
C LYS A 130 -3.89 1.95 -19.00
N ILE A 131 -4.98 1.22 -18.78
CA ILE A 131 -5.16 0.33 -17.63
C ILE A 131 -5.47 -1.08 -18.15
N SER A 132 -4.66 -2.04 -17.73
CA SER A 132 -4.88 -3.46 -17.93
C SER A 132 -5.62 -4.03 -16.74
N ILE A 133 -6.77 -4.66 -16.98
CA ILE A 133 -7.64 -5.26 -15.96
C ILE A 133 -7.99 -6.71 -16.31
N ASP A 134 -8.36 -7.49 -15.30
CA ASP A 134 -9.10 -8.73 -15.52
C ASP A 134 -10.51 -8.46 -16.06
N LYS A 135 -11.12 -9.46 -16.68
CA LYS A 135 -12.46 -9.39 -17.29
C LYS A 135 -13.60 -9.31 -16.25
N SER A 136 -13.34 -8.81 -15.04
CA SER A 136 -14.36 -8.67 -14.01
C SER A 136 -15.35 -7.55 -14.37
N GLY A 137 -16.65 -7.82 -14.19
CA GLY A 137 -17.70 -6.87 -14.55
C GLY A 137 -17.62 -5.56 -13.75
N SER A 138 -17.17 -5.61 -12.49
CA SER A 138 -16.96 -4.44 -11.63
C SER A 138 -15.88 -3.51 -12.18
N ASN A 139 -14.76 -4.07 -12.64
CA ASN A 139 -13.60 -3.27 -13.05
C ASN A 139 -13.85 -2.64 -14.42
N ILE A 140 -14.48 -3.40 -15.32
CA ILE A 140 -14.95 -2.89 -16.60
C ILE A 140 -15.93 -1.73 -16.38
N SER A 141 -16.99 -1.94 -15.58
CA SER A 141 -18.00 -0.90 -15.34
C SER A 141 -17.44 0.33 -14.61
N ALA A 142 -16.47 0.16 -13.72
CA ALA A 142 -15.80 1.27 -13.05
C ALA A 142 -14.95 2.09 -14.04
N LEU A 143 -14.19 1.44 -14.91
CA LEU A 143 -13.36 2.13 -15.90
C LEU A 143 -14.20 2.83 -16.98
N ASP A 144 -15.29 2.21 -17.42
CA ASP A 144 -16.21 2.83 -18.39
C ASP A 144 -16.85 4.09 -17.80
N HIS A 145 -17.32 4.02 -16.56
CA HIS A 145 -17.87 5.19 -15.86
C HIS A 145 -16.82 6.30 -15.63
N LEU A 146 -15.58 5.93 -15.31
CA LEU A 146 -14.50 6.90 -15.19
C LEU A 146 -14.21 7.60 -16.53
N ASN A 147 -14.25 6.86 -17.64
CA ASN A 147 -14.06 7.41 -18.97
C ASN A 147 -15.22 8.35 -19.37
N GLU A 148 -16.46 8.03 -19.04
CA GLU A 148 -17.61 8.94 -19.21
C GLU A 148 -17.37 10.28 -18.49
N GLU A 149 -16.88 10.24 -17.23
CA GLU A 149 -16.52 11.45 -16.48
C GLU A 149 -15.38 12.24 -17.13
N TYR A 150 -14.39 11.54 -17.70
CA TYR A 150 -13.25 12.16 -18.38
C TYR A 150 -13.69 12.87 -19.66
N THR A 151 -14.46 12.19 -20.50
CA THR A 151 -15.01 12.75 -21.74
C THR A 151 -15.90 13.95 -21.45
N SER A 152 -16.75 13.89 -20.42
CA SER A 152 -17.59 15.01 -19.99
C SER A 152 -16.79 16.24 -19.54
N LYS A 153 -15.53 16.04 -19.12
CA LYS A 153 -14.60 17.10 -18.72
C LYS A 153 -13.61 17.48 -19.82
N GLY A 154 -13.82 17.01 -21.06
CA GLY A 154 -12.93 17.27 -22.20
C GLY A 154 -11.55 16.60 -22.09
N LYS A 155 -11.39 15.57 -21.25
CA LYS A 155 -10.15 14.80 -21.10
C LYS A 155 -10.15 13.56 -22.00
N PRO A 156 -8.99 13.14 -22.52
CA PRO A 156 -8.91 11.91 -23.30
C PRO A 156 -9.28 10.70 -22.42
N PRO A 157 -10.03 9.72 -22.96
CA PRO A 157 -10.35 8.50 -22.22
C PRO A 157 -9.10 7.66 -22.01
N ILE A 158 -9.10 6.87 -20.94
CA ILE A 158 -8.06 5.91 -20.61
C ILE A 158 -8.27 4.64 -21.44
N GLU A 159 -7.22 4.16 -22.11
CA GLU A 159 -7.26 2.94 -22.92
C GLU A 159 -7.47 1.70 -22.01
N LYS A 160 -8.57 0.99 -22.22
CA LYS A 160 -8.89 -0.26 -21.51
C LYS A 160 -8.24 -1.46 -22.21
N ARG A 161 -7.48 -2.28 -21.47
CA ARG A 161 -6.92 -3.54 -21.98
C ARG A 161 -7.36 -4.72 -21.11
N CYS A 162 -7.99 -5.71 -21.74
CA CYS A 162 -8.42 -6.94 -21.06
C CYS A 162 -7.65 -8.13 -21.65
N SER A 163 -6.50 -8.48 -21.07
CA SER A 163 -5.70 -9.63 -21.51
C SER A 163 -5.25 -10.47 -20.32
N LYS A 164 -5.65 -11.75 -20.34
CA LYS A 164 -5.29 -12.72 -19.31
C LYS A 164 -3.77 -12.80 -19.10
N TYR A 165 -2.99 -12.75 -20.18
CA TYR A 165 -1.53 -12.86 -20.11
C TYR A 165 -0.86 -11.63 -19.48
N LEU A 166 -1.47 -10.45 -19.63
CA LEU A 166 -0.95 -9.21 -19.05
C LEU A 166 -1.16 -9.15 -17.53
N ASN A 167 -2.21 -9.81 -17.03
CA ASN A 167 -2.49 -9.89 -15.59
C ASN A 167 -1.45 -10.67 -14.80
N ASN A 168 -0.65 -11.53 -15.45
CA ASN A 168 0.44 -12.24 -14.81
C ASN A 168 1.40 -11.29 -14.04
N ARG A 169 1.57 -10.04 -14.48
CA ARG A 169 2.43 -9.06 -13.80
C ARG A 169 1.89 -8.67 -12.42
N ILE A 170 0.61 -8.28 -12.35
CA ILE A 170 -0.02 -7.89 -11.09
C ILE A 170 -0.22 -9.11 -10.18
N GLU A 171 -0.53 -10.28 -10.74
CA GLU A 171 -0.60 -11.54 -9.99
C GLU A 171 0.74 -11.95 -9.38
N GLN A 172 1.85 -11.74 -10.10
CA GLN A 172 3.20 -11.95 -9.55
C GLN A 172 3.47 -10.98 -8.40
N ASP A 173 3.10 -9.71 -8.53
CA ASP A 173 3.28 -8.74 -7.45
C ASP A 173 2.40 -9.06 -6.22
N HIS A 174 1.19 -9.60 -6.41
CA HIS A 174 0.34 -10.10 -5.33
C HIS A 174 1.04 -11.16 -4.45
N ARG A 175 2.00 -11.91 -4.98
CA ARG A 175 2.73 -12.93 -4.20
C ARG A 175 3.50 -12.32 -3.04
N PHE A 176 4.01 -11.10 -3.17
CA PHE A 176 4.73 -10.42 -2.10
C PHE A 176 3.82 -10.17 -0.89
N ILE A 177 2.69 -9.49 -1.10
CA ILE A 177 1.75 -9.18 -0.01
C ILE A 177 1.16 -10.47 0.58
N LYS A 178 0.80 -11.45 -0.27
CA LYS A 178 0.33 -12.78 0.18
C LYS A 178 1.35 -13.48 1.07
N LYS A 179 2.63 -13.45 0.72
CA LYS A 179 3.71 -14.05 1.52
C LYS A 179 3.83 -13.38 2.89
N ARG A 180 3.60 -12.06 2.98
CA ARG A 180 3.68 -11.30 4.24
C ARG A 180 2.46 -11.52 5.15
N VAL A 181 1.26 -11.55 4.58
CA VAL A 181 0.02 -11.66 5.37
C VAL A 181 -0.35 -13.11 5.72
N LYS A 182 0.09 -14.11 4.94
CA LYS A 182 -0.26 -15.51 5.18
C LYS A 182 0.16 -16.03 6.58
N PRO A 183 1.39 -15.75 7.08
CA PRO A 183 1.78 -16.15 8.44
C PRO A 183 0.96 -15.49 9.55
N MET A 184 0.29 -14.37 9.27
CA MET A 184 -0.52 -13.63 10.25
C MET A 184 -1.87 -14.30 10.54
N LEU A 185 -2.23 -15.38 9.81
CA LEU A 185 -3.47 -16.16 9.96
C LEU A 185 -4.77 -15.34 9.83
N GLY A 186 -4.69 -14.17 9.20
CA GLY A 186 -5.81 -13.25 9.00
C GLY A 186 -5.91 -12.19 10.10
N PHE A 187 -6.41 -11.01 9.72
CA PHE A 187 -6.51 -9.87 10.64
C PHE A 187 -7.75 -9.97 11.52
N LYS A 188 -7.70 -9.42 12.74
CA LYS A 188 -8.85 -9.40 13.67
C LYS A 188 -9.73 -8.16 13.56
N SER A 189 -9.29 -7.13 12.83
CA SER A 189 -10.10 -5.94 12.54
C SER A 189 -9.75 -5.37 11.17
N PHE A 190 -10.72 -4.68 10.57
CA PHE A 190 -10.53 -4.00 9.28
C PHE A 190 -9.49 -2.88 9.35
N GLU A 191 -9.54 -2.07 10.40
CA GLU A 191 -8.63 -0.92 10.53
C GLU A 191 -7.20 -1.39 10.78
N SER A 192 -6.99 -2.41 11.62
CA SER A 192 -5.66 -2.98 11.82
C SER A 192 -5.11 -3.57 10.51
N ALA A 193 -5.93 -4.31 9.75
CA ALA A 193 -5.53 -4.81 8.42
C ALA A 193 -5.06 -3.67 7.49
N LYS A 194 -5.81 -2.58 7.44
CA LYS A 194 -5.50 -1.40 6.63
C LYS A 194 -4.18 -0.75 7.06
N HIS A 195 -3.94 -0.57 8.36
CA HIS A 195 -2.68 -0.03 8.87
C HIS A 195 -1.50 -0.95 8.59
N THR A 196 -1.61 -2.25 8.85
CA THR A 196 -0.53 -3.21 8.59
C THR A 196 -0.19 -3.29 7.10
N ILE A 197 -1.20 -3.38 6.23
CA ILE A 197 -1.00 -3.38 4.76
C ILE A 197 -0.34 -2.07 4.33
N SER A 198 -0.77 -0.93 4.88
CA SER A 198 -0.14 0.36 4.61
C SER A 198 1.35 0.37 4.95
N GLY A 199 1.75 -0.20 6.09
CA GLY A 199 3.15 -0.38 6.47
C GLY A 199 3.91 -1.29 5.49
N ILE A 200 3.35 -2.47 5.19
CA ILE A 200 3.94 -3.44 4.26
C ILE A 200 4.19 -2.84 2.87
N GLU A 201 3.19 -2.16 2.30
CA GLU A 201 3.28 -1.54 0.98
C GLU A 201 4.25 -0.36 0.98
N THR A 202 4.32 0.41 2.07
CA THR A 202 5.29 1.51 2.23
C THR A 202 6.72 0.99 2.20
N VAL A 203 7.01 -0.06 2.97
CA VAL A 203 8.32 -0.73 2.95
C VAL A 203 8.61 -1.31 1.56
N ARG A 204 7.60 -1.88 0.89
CA ARG A 204 7.76 -2.43 -0.46
C ARG A 204 8.07 -1.36 -1.50
N MET A 205 7.44 -0.19 -1.42
CA MET A 205 7.73 0.94 -2.30
C MET A 205 9.19 1.41 -2.16
N ILE A 206 9.71 1.46 -0.94
CA ILE A 206 11.13 1.78 -0.68
C ILE A 206 12.05 0.70 -1.25
N GLN A 207 11.72 -0.58 -1.05
CA GLN A 207 12.49 -1.70 -1.63
C GLN A 207 12.52 -1.67 -3.17
N LYS A 208 11.48 -1.11 -3.80
CA LYS A 208 11.38 -0.89 -5.25
C LYS A 208 11.98 0.43 -5.73
N ASP A 209 12.67 1.17 -4.86
CA ASP A 209 13.33 2.43 -5.20
C ASP A 209 12.39 3.56 -5.62
N GLN A 210 11.15 3.56 -5.11
CA GLN A 210 10.13 4.54 -5.53
C GLN A 210 10.18 5.86 -4.75
N LEU A 211 11.27 6.15 -4.03
CA LEU A 211 11.45 7.39 -3.26
C LEU A 211 12.35 8.35 -4.03
N SER A 212 11.93 9.60 -4.23
CA SER A 212 12.66 10.56 -5.08
C SER A 212 14.03 10.96 -4.53
N GLU A 213 14.21 10.95 -3.21
CA GLU A 213 15.41 11.46 -2.52
C GLU A 213 16.22 10.35 -1.81
N ARG A 214 16.36 9.17 -2.43
CA ARG A 214 16.98 8.03 -1.75
C ARG A 214 18.49 8.20 -1.50
N ASN A 215 19.19 9.05 -2.24
CA ASN A 215 20.61 9.45 -2.04
C ASN A 215 21.56 8.29 -1.66
N GLY A 216 21.40 7.09 -2.23
CA GLY A 216 22.24 5.91 -1.93
C GLY A 216 22.08 5.34 -0.52
N THR A 217 21.08 5.79 0.25
CA THR A 217 20.83 5.33 1.61
C THR A 217 20.18 3.95 1.66
N SER A 218 20.39 3.21 2.76
CA SER A 218 19.79 1.90 2.96
C SER A 218 18.25 1.98 3.02
N ASN A 219 17.56 0.87 2.74
CA ASN A 219 16.09 0.82 2.83
C ASN A 219 15.55 1.29 4.19
N PHE A 220 16.22 0.91 5.27
CA PHE A 220 15.80 1.28 6.61
C PHE A 220 16.05 2.76 6.89
N GLU A 221 17.15 3.32 6.40
CA GLU A 221 17.44 4.75 6.56
C GLU A 221 16.45 5.60 5.76
N ALA A 222 16.16 5.22 4.52
CA ALA A 222 15.12 5.84 3.70
C ALA A 222 13.75 5.80 4.39
N PHE A 223 13.42 4.67 5.05
CA PHE A 223 12.19 4.55 5.83
C PHE A 223 12.17 5.46 7.06
N LYS A 224 13.27 5.54 7.82
CA LYS A 224 13.38 6.48 8.95
C LYS A 224 13.24 7.93 8.50
N ASN A 225 13.78 8.28 7.34
CA ASN A 225 13.67 9.63 6.79
C ASN A 225 12.22 10.04 6.47
N LEU A 226 11.29 9.09 6.31
CA LEU A 226 9.86 9.41 6.20
C LEU A 226 9.28 9.97 7.51
N ALA A 227 9.88 9.61 8.66
CA ALA A 227 9.53 10.14 9.97
C ALA A 227 10.35 11.37 10.37
N ALA A 228 11.32 11.77 9.54
CA ALA A 228 12.13 12.96 9.74
C ALA A 228 11.42 14.23 9.29
#